data_AF-A0A954WK80-F1
#
_entry.id   AF-A0A954WK80-F1
#
_cell.length_a   1.000
_cell.length_b   1.000
_cell.length_c   1.000
_cell.angle_alpha   90.00
_cell.angle_beta   90.00
_cell.angle_gamma   90.00
#
_symmetry.space_group_name_H-M   'P 1'
#
loop_
_entity.id
_entity.type
_entity.pdbx_description
1 polymer ?
#
loop_
_entity_poly.entity_id
_entity_poly.type
_entity_poly.pdbx_seq_one_letter_code
_entity_poly.pdbx_strand_id
1 'polypeptide(L)'
;LTKRSHDFQFRNDGDAPLTLTVGETTCKCTIGALEKSNVAPGETVAVTLEWKAESLSRQFGQQAEIHTNDPMRPIVTLRIRGLVNRTIMAEPAEYHFGEVRAGESASLTTRLLSYRDADLKVESAKLAEPKWADHIKIETKPVELTAADEEEFPGVKAAIDITTTIESGLPLGPINQTIRVQTNLEGAEPLEIPLHARVVSEVSLIGPSEFVADRNSLVFGVIKEGVGAEAKLHVVVKGEQREQIQVELGEVDPDSALKVVLGEPVVSDKVVLYPLTVTIPADTTPVNRLGSEQAKAGRVLIKTTHPLAKEILLYVAFAVEG
;
A
#
# COMPACT_ATOMS: atom_id res chain seq x y z
N LEU A 1 22.37 -8.10 19.26
CA LEU A 1 23.67 -7.41 19.08
C LEU A 1 23.83 -7.02 17.61
N THR A 2 23.42 -5.80 17.21
CA THR A 2 23.46 -5.35 15.80
C THR A 2 24.61 -4.38 15.49
N LYS A 3 25.38 -3.94 16.50
CA LYS A 3 26.56 -3.08 16.30
C LYS A 3 27.81 -3.89 15.94
N ARG A 4 28.57 -3.42 14.96
CA ARG A 4 29.84 -3.99 14.49
C ARG A 4 30.82 -2.85 14.16
N SER A 5 32.11 -3.18 14.10
CA SER A 5 33.18 -2.24 13.74
C SER A 5 34.27 -2.92 12.89
N HIS A 6 35.01 -2.12 12.13
CA HIS A 6 36.16 -2.55 11.36
C HIS A 6 37.19 -1.42 11.23
N ASP A 7 38.47 -1.76 11.36
CA ASP A 7 39.58 -0.81 11.30
C ASP A 7 40.21 -0.82 9.91
N PHE A 8 40.05 0.29 9.20
CA PHE A 8 40.74 0.52 7.93
C PHE A 8 42.10 1.17 8.19
N GLN A 9 43.16 0.57 7.66
CA GLN A 9 44.53 1.09 7.84
C GLN A 9 44.84 2.13 6.76
N PHE A 10 45.15 3.35 7.16
CA PHE A 10 45.57 4.46 6.30
C PHE A 10 47.04 4.74 6.51
N ARG A 11 47.85 4.61 5.45
CA ARG A 11 49.27 4.95 5.47
C ARG A 11 49.53 6.19 4.62
N ASN A 12 50.30 7.13 5.15
CA ASN A 12 50.77 8.27 4.37
C ASN A 12 52.06 7.89 3.63
N ASP A 13 51.93 7.63 2.33
CA ASP A 13 53.07 7.35 1.43
C ASP A 13 53.66 8.61 0.79
N GLY A 14 53.15 9.79 1.13
CA GLY A 14 53.66 11.08 0.67
C GLY A 14 54.83 11.61 1.48
N ASP A 15 55.31 12.78 1.10
CA ASP A 15 56.44 13.50 1.72
C ASP A 15 56.00 14.63 2.66
N ALA A 16 54.69 14.94 2.71
CA ALA A 16 54.07 15.94 3.58
C ALA A 16 53.02 15.31 4.51
N PRO A 17 52.66 15.95 5.64
CA PRO A 17 51.59 15.47 6.52
C PRO A 17 50.24 15.32 5.79
N LEU A 18 49.62 14.15 5.93
CA LEU A 18 48.31 13.83 5.40
C LEU A 18 47.24 14.17 6.46
N THR A 19 46.31 15.05 6.11
CA THR A 19 45.17 15.39 6.96
C THR A 19 43.97 14.54 6.56
N LEU A 20 43.33 13.90 7.53
CA LEU A 20 42.13 13.09 7.35
C LEU A 20 40.93 13.78 8.02
N THR A 21 39.87 14.01 7.26
CA THR A 21 38.62 14.59 7.75
C THR A 21 37.45 13.68 7.40
N VAL A 22 36.51 13.48 8.34
CA VAL A 22 35.28 12.73 8.08
C VAL A 22 34.43 13.47 7.05
N GLY A 23 34.12 12.81 5.94
CA GLY A 23 33.23 13.28 4.89
C GLY A 23 31.81 12.74 5.08
N GLU A 24 31.10 12.53 3.98
CA GLU A 24 29.75 11.99 4.00
C GLU A 24 29.71 10.53 4.46
N THR A 25 28.72 10.18 5.28
CA THR A 25 28.42 8.80 5.66
C THR A 25 26.98 8.46 5.31
N THR A 26 26.70 7.18 5.07
CA THR A 26 25.30 6.76 5.05
C THR A 26 24.72 6.89 6.47
N CYS A 27 23.43 7.25 6.60
CA CYS A 27 22.80 7.58 7.89
C CYS A 27 22.91 6.48 8.98
N LYS A 28 23.32 5.26 8.63
CA LYS A 28 23.41 4.09 9.51
C LYS A 28 24.84 3.68 9.89
N CYS A 29 25.86 4.32 9.33
CA CYS A 29 27.25 4.15 9.73
C CYS A 29 27.81 5.45 10.32
N THR A 30 28.69 5.28 11.29
CA THR A 30 29.42 6.36 11.93
C THR A 30 30.89 6.02 11.82
N ILE A 31 31.70 6.97 11.33
CA ILE A 31 33.14 6.84 11.51
C ILE A 31 33.39 7.06 13.01
N GLY A 32 33.95 6.04 13.67
CA GLY A 32 34.38 6.13 15.05
C GLY A 32 35.44 7.23 15.22
N ALA A 33 35.89 7.45 16.46
CA ALA A 33 36.91 8.45 16.72
C ALA A 33 38.14 8.23 15.80
N LEU A 34 38.46 9.22 14.96
CA LEU A 34 39.75 9.29 14.27
C LEU A 34 40.82 9.41 15.34
N GLU A 35 41.57 8.34 15.59
CA GLU A 35 42.64 8.35 16.61
C GLU A 35 43.67 9.45 16.32
N LYS A 36 43.88 9.75 15.04
CA LYS A 36 44.76 10.83 14.58
C LYS A 36 44.25 11.40 13.25
N SER A 37 44.00 12.71 13.22
CA SER A 37 43.58 13.42 12.00
C SER A 37 44.75 13.94 11.16
N ASN A 38 45.99 13.89 11.67
CA ASN A 38 47.21 14.26 10.94
C ASN A 38 48.22 13.12 10.99
N VAL A 39 48.57 12.58 9.82
CA VAL A 39 49.41 11.40 9.65
C VAL A 39 50.74 11.84 9.05
N ALA A 40 51.85 11.63 9.76
CA ALA A 40 53.18 12.00 9.29
C ALA A 40 53.61 11.13 8.09
N PRO A 41 54.56 11.59 7.25
CA PRO A 41 55.14 10.76 6.19
C PRO A 41 55.62 9.41 6.71
N GLY A 42 55.20 8.32 6.06
CA GLY A 42 55.51 6.94 6.43
C GLY A 42 54.71 6.37 7.62
N GLU A 43 53.87 7.17 8.28
CA GLU A 43 53.04 6.74 9.39
C GLU A 43 51.75 6.05 8.91
N THR A 44 51.28 5.07 9.69
CA THR A 44 49.98 4.40 9.49
C THR A 44 49.07 4.70 10.67
N VAL A 45 47.80 5.03 10.39
CA VAL A 45 46.74 5.21 11.39
C VAL A 45 45.54 4.31 11.07
N ALA A 46 44.85 3.84 12.11
CA ALA A 46 43.59 3.14 11.96
C ALA A 46 42.42 4.13 11.89
N VAL A 47 41.50 3.89 10.97
CA VAL A 47 40.19 4.57 10.89
C VAL A 47 39.12 3.54 11.15
N THR A 48 38.53 3.58 12.34
CA THR A 48 37.46 2.65 12.75
C THR A 48 36.13 3.09 12.16
N LEU A 49 35.51 2.24 11.34
CA LEU A 49 34.14 2.42 10.90
C LEU A 49 33.23 1.58 11.79
N GLU A 50 32.25 2.22 12.41
CA GLU A 50 31.20 1.55 13.19
C GLU A 50 29.88 1.56 12.45
N TRP A 51 29.13 0.47 12.55
CA TRP A 51 27.81 0.39 11.94
C TRP A 51 26.82 -0.45 12.72
N LYS A 52 25.54 -0.20 12.44
CA LYS A 52 24.44 -1.06 12.84
C LYS A 52 24.00 -1.91 11.64
N ALA A 53 24.18 -3.22 11.74
CA ALA A 53 23.73 -4.21 10.75
C ALA A 53 22.21 -4.42 10.88
N GLU A 54 21.43 -3.39 10.56
CA GLU A 54 19.97 -3.42 10.50
C GLU A 54 19.52 -3.09 9.07
N SER A 55 19.38 -4.14 8.27
CA SER A 55 18.82 -4.07 6.92
C SER A 55 17.55 -4.91 6.84
N LEU A 56 16.58 -4.44 6.06
CA LEU A 56 15.39 -5.22 5.68
C LEU A 56 15.77 -6.34 4.69
N SER A 57 16.80 -6.11 3.87
CA SER A 57 17.37 -7.08 2.93
C SER A 57 18.47 -7.95 3.56
N ARG A 58 18.64 -9.18 3.05
CA ARG A 58 19.73 -10.12 3.42
C ARG A 58 21.10 -9.51 3.19
N GLN A 59 21.29 -8.78 2.10
CA GLN A 59 22.53 -8.08 1.79
C GLN A 59 22.43 -6.63 2.28
N PHE A 60 23.48 -6.13 2.92
CA PHE A 60 23.62 -4.72 3.21
C PHE A 60 24.95 -4.19 2.70
N GLY A 61 24.93 -2.94 2.25
CA GLY A 61 26.11 -2.16 1.90
C GLY A 61 26.03 -0.81 2.59
N GLN A 62 27.16 -0.38 3.14
CA GLN A 62 27.29 0.96 3.70
C GLN A 62 28.64 1.53 3.32
N GLN A 63 28.72 2.86 3.27
CA GLN A 63 29.93 3.55 2.95
C GLN A 63 30.13 4.80 3.82
N ALA A 64 31.38 5.19 3.94
CA ALA A 64 31.80 6.41 4.59
C ALA A 64 32.98 7.01 3.82
N GLU A 65 33.01 8.33 3.72
CA GLU A 65 34.06 9.05 3.01
C GLU A 65 35.05 9.67 3.98
N ILE A 66 36.33 9.59 3.62
CA ILE A 66 37.42 10.30 4.28
C ILE A 66 37.98 11.29 3.28
N HIS A 67 37.87 12.57 3.61
CA HIS A 67 38.48 13.64 2.83
C HIS A 67 39.95 13.78 3.22
N THR A 68 40.79 13.99 2.22
CA THR A 68 42.23 14.16 2.43
C THR A 68 42.75 15.40 1.69
N ASN A 69 43.93 15.86 2.08
CA ASN A 69 44.69 16.88 1.36
C ASN A 69 45.62 16.28 0.27
N ASP A 70 45.51 14.99 -0.05
CA ASP A 70 46.22 14.37 -1.18
C ASP A 70 45.56 14.82 -2.50
N PRO A 71 46.28 15.53 -3.40
CA PRO A 71 45.73 16.02 -4.65
C PRO A 71 45.31 14.90 -5.61
N MET A 72 45.87 13.69 -5.48
CA MET A 72 45.51 12.53 -6.29
C MET A 72 44.34 11.74 -5.69
N ARG A 73 44.11 11.83 -4.38
CA ARG A 73 43.06 11.09 -3.65
C ARG A 73 42.35 11.98 -2.62
N PRO A 74 41.67 13.05 -3.07
CA PRO A 74 41.01 13.98 -2.16
C PRO A 74 39.87 13.34 -1.37
N ILE A 75 39.31 12.23 -1.86
CA ILE A 75 38.25 11.45 -1.20
C ILE A 75 38.61 9.97 -1.26
N VAL A 76 38.57 9.31 -0.11
CA VAL A 76 38.71 7.86 0.03
C VAL A 76 37.41 7.28 0.57
N THR A 77 36.72 6.46 -0.23
CA THR A 77 35.47 5.81 0.19
C THR A 77 35.74 4.46 0.84
N LEU A 78 35.41 4.35 2.12
CA LEU A 78 35.37 3.10 2.87
C LEU A 78 34.06 2.40 2.59
N ARG A 79 34.10 1.13 2.17
CA ARG A 79 32.90 0.34 1.87
C ARG A 79 32.88 -0.93 2.70
N ILE A 80 31.74 -1.19 3.32
CA ILE A 80 31.43 -2.46 3.95
C ILE A 80 30.28 -3.13 3.21
N ARG A 81 30.40 -4.44 3.02
CA ARG A 81 29.33 -5.30 2.53
C ARG A 81 29.21 -6.48 3.47
N GLY A 82 27.98 -6.91 3.74
CA GLY A 82 27.76 -8.06 4.56
C GLY A 82 26.40 -8.68 4.34
N LEU A 83 26.24 -9.88 4.90
CA LEU A 83 24.97 -10.57 4.97
C LEU A 83 24.42 -10.38 6.39
N VAL A 84 23.23 -9.81 6.51
CA VAL A 84 22.46 -9.88 7.76
C VAL A 84 21.72 -11.22 7.72
N ASN A 85 22.24 -12.20 8.47
CA ASN A 85 21.52 -13.44 8.70
C ASN A 85 20.39 -13.17 9.70
N ARG A 86 19.28 -12.60 9.22
CA ARG A 86 18.02 -12.71 9.95
C ARG A 86 17.67 -14.19 10.07
N THR A 87 17.19 -14.60 11.23
CA THR A 87 16.79 -15.98 11.47
C THR A 87 15.73 -16.41 10.45
N ILE A 88 14.81 -15.50 10.12
CA ILE A 88 13.74 -15.69 9.14
C ILE A 88 13.52 -14.43 8.28
N MET A 89 12.99 -14.62 7.07
CA MET A 89 12.51 -13.55 6.19
C MET A 89 11.33 -14.03 5.34
N ALA A 90 10.47 -13.11 4.88
CA ALA A 90 9.39 -13.40 3.94
C ALA A 90 9.78 -12.91 2.53
N GLU A 91 9.47 -13.70 1.51
CA GLU A 91 9.60 -13.33 0.10
C GLU A 91 8.32 -13.75 -0.67
N PRO A 92 7.56 -12.81 -1.25
CA PRO A 92 7.71 -11.35 -1.13
C PRO A 92 7.56 -10.85 0.31
N ALA A 93 8.22 -9.75 0.66
CA ALA A 93 8.21 -9.21 2.03
C ALA A 93 6.85 -8.61 2.47
N GLU A 94 5.92 -8.44 1.53
CA GLU A 94 4.60 -7.86 1.74
C GLU A 94 3.61 -8.40 0.68
N TYR A 95 2.33 -8.35 1.00
CA TYR A 95 1.26 -8.70 0.07
C TYR A 95 0.71 -7.47 -0.64
N HIS A 96 0.68 -7.52 -1.97
CA HIS A 96 0.02 -6.51 -2.82
C HIS A 96 -1.09 -7.17 -3.62
N PHE A 97 -2.32 -7.11 -3.10
CA PHE A 97 -3.49 -7.64 -3.80
C PHE A 97 -4.00 -6.71 -4.91
N GLY A 98 -3.60 -5.44 -4.90
CA GLY A 98 -4.14 -4.45 -5.82
C GLY A 98 -5.63 -4.20 -5.57
N GLU A 99 -6.43 -4.15 -6.63
CA GLU A 99 -7.89 -4.06 -6.53
C GLU A 99 -8.50 -5.45 -6.35
N VAL A 100 -9.26 -5.63 -5.27
CA VAL A 100 -10.03 -6.85 -4.99
C VAL A 100 -11.50 -6.52 -5.09
N ARG A 101 -12.29 -7.33 -5.79
CA ARG A 101 -13.74 -7.11 -5.88
C ARG A 101 -14.40 -7.57 -4.60
N ALA A 102 -15.33 -6.78 -4.05
CA ALA A 102 -16.00 -7.10 -2.80
C ALA A 102 -16.70 -8.48 -2.80
N GLY A 103 -17.12 -8.96 -3.98
CA GLY A 103 -17.80 -10.26 -4.18
C GLY A 103 -16.88 -11.46 -4.39
N GLU A 104 -15.59 -11.22 -4.56
CA GLU A 104 -14.63 -12.25 -4.91
C GLU A 104 -13.68 -12.49 -3.73
N SER A 105 -13.13 -13.69 -3.66
CA SER A 105 -11.96 -13.95 -2.82
C SER A 105 -10.69 -13.77 -3.65
N ALA A 106 -9.63 -13.31 -3.00
CA ALA A 106 -8.31 -13.23 -3.59
C ALA A 106 -7.28 -13.83 -2.64
N SER A 107 -6.34 -14.62 -3.18
CA SER A 107 -5.29 -15.26 -2.39
C SER A 107 -3.92 -14.92 -2.95
N LEU A 108 -2.97 -14.63 -2.06
CA LEU A 108 -1.56 -14.51 -2.37
C LEU A 108 -0.76 -15.34 -1.37
N THR A 109 0.42 -15.79 -1.79
CA THR A 109 1.33 -16.56 -0.96
C THR A 109 2.66 -15.83 -0.84
N THR A 110 3.18 -15.74 0.37
CA THR A 110 4.58 -15.42 0.63
C THR A 110 5.29 -16.63 1.22
N ARG A 111 6.58 -16.75 0.95
CA ARG A 111 7.41 -17.80 1.49
C ARG A 111 8.22 -17.27 2.66
N LEU A 112 8.01 -17.85 3.84
CA LEU A 112 8.85 -17.64 5.00
C LEU A 112 10.08 -18.55 4.89
N LEU A 113 11.26 -17.94 4.82
CA LEU A 113 12.55 -18.60 4.61
C LEU A 113 13.39 -18.52 5.88
N SER A 114 13.96 -19.66 6.31
CA SER A 114 14.97 -19.73 7.37
C SER A 114 16.33 -20.12 6.79
N TYR A 115 17.36 -19.36 7.13
CA TYR A 115 18.75 -19.63 6.71
C TYR A 115 19.62 -20.19 7.84
N ARG A 116 19.13 -20.12 9.08
CA ARG A 116 19.89 -20.56 10.26
C ARG A 116 19.47 -21.95 10.72
N ASP A 117 18.16 -22.18 10.77
CA ASP A 117 17.52 -23.32 11.43
C ASP A 117 16.68 -24.12 10.44
N ALA A 118 16.84 -25.45 10.43
CA ALA A 118 16.05 -26.36 9.59
C ALA A 118 14.71 -26.78 10.22
N ASP A 119 14.58 -26.69 11.56
CA ASP A 119 13.31 -26.94 12.27
C ASP A 119 12.50 -25.64 12.42
N LEU A 120 12.04 -25.09 11.29
CA LEU A 120 11.17 -23.92 11.27
C LEU A 120 9.70 -24.34 11.43
N LYS A 121 9.00 -23.72 12.39
CA LYS A 121 7.56 -23.87 12.60
C LYS A 121 6.92 -22.51 12.85
N VAL A 122 5.77 -22.26 12.24
CA VAL A 122 4.91 -21.11 12.57
C VAL A 122 4.06 -21.49 13.78
N GLU A 123 4.25 -20.79 14.89
CA GLU A 123 3.43 -20.96 16.11
C GLU A 123 2.14 -20.16 16.03
N SER A 124 2.18 -18.98 15.39
CA SER A 124 0.98 -18.20 15.09
C SER A 124 1.20 -17.30 13.88
N ALA A 125 0.16 -17.11 13.09
CA ALA A 125 0.08 -16.08 12.06
C ALA A 125 -1.30 -15.44 12.13
N LYS A 126 -1.35 -14.15 12.46
CA LYS A 126 -2.60 -13.43 12.68
C LYS A 126 -2.46 -11.97 12.31
N LEU A 127 -3.57 -11.30 12.06
CA LEU A 127 -3.56 -9.84 11.92
C LEU A 127 -3.10 -9.18 13.22
N ALA A 128 -2.30 -8.12 13.10
CA ALA A 128 -1.89 -7.29 14.22
C ALA A 128 -3.09 -6.58 14.85
N GLU A 129 -4.07 -6.20 14.03
CA GLU A 129 -5.36 -5.65 14.47
C GLU A 129 -6.51 -6.58 14.06
N PRO A 130 -7.47 -6.89 14.94
CA PRO A 130 -8.51 -7.87 14.67
C PRO A 130 -9.65 -7.33 13.77
N LYS A 131 -9.58 -6.07 13.30
CA LYS A 131 -10.67 -5.39 12.60
C LYS A 131 -11.24 -6.18 11.42
N TRP A 132 -10.39 -6.94 10.73
CA TRP A 132 -10.74 -7.72 9.54
C TRP A 132 -10.48 -9.22 9.70
N ALA A 133 -10.36 -9.72 10.93
CA ALA A 133 -10.00 -11.11 11.19
C ALA A 133 -11.02 -12.10 10.61
N ASP A 134 -12.30 -11.73 10.56
CA ASP A 134 -13.38 -12.56 10.02
C ASP A 134 -13.42 -12.60 8.49
N HIS A 135 -12.61 -11.79 7.81
CA HIS A 135 -12.57 -11.69 6.35
C HIS A 135 -11.18 -11.95 5.76
N ILE A 136 -10.18 -12.21 6.60
CA ILE A 136 -8.81 -12.51 6.15
C ILE A 136 -8.39 -13.83 6.76
N LYS A 137 -8.34 -14.85 5.92
CA LYS A 137 -7.91 -16.19 6.29
C LYS A 137 -6.41 -16.33 6.04
N ILE A 138 -5.69 -16.89 7.01
CA ILE A 138 -4.24 -17.11 6.92
C ILE A 138 -3.98 -18.60 7.12
N GLU A 139 -3.33 -19.24 6.15
CA GLU A 139 -2.97 -20.65 6.17
C GLU A 139 -1.47 -20.80 6.01
N THR A 140 -0.86 -21.74 6.73
CA THR A 140 0.57 -22.00 6.66
C THR A 140 0.84 -23.45 6.30
N LYS A 141 1.82 -23.68 5.43
CA LYS A 141 2.18 -25.01 4.97
C LYS A 141 3.71 -25.14 4.83
N PRO A 142 4.34 -26.10 5.51
CA PRO A 142 5.76 -26.40 5.29
C PRO A 142 6.04 -26.76 3.82
N VAL A 143 7.21 -26.34 3.34
CA VAL A 143 7.66 -26.58 1.96
C VAL A 143 8.88 -27.49 2.01
N GLU A 144 8.86 -28.55 1.21
CA GLU A 144 10.05 -29.35 0.94
C GLU A 144 10.93 -28.61 -0.06
N LEU A 145 12.16 -28.29 0.34
CA LEU A 145 13.10 -27.54 -0.48
C LEU A 145 13.57 -28.36 -1.69
N THR A 146 13.52 -27.74 -2.86
CA THR A 146 13.99 -28.30 -4.14
C THR A 146 15.30 -27.66 -4.59
N ALA A 147 15.90 -28.20 -5.65
CA ALA A 147 17.08 -27.58 -6.27
C ALA A 147 16.80 -26.16 -6.81
N ALA A 148 15.57 -25.89 -7.28
CA ALA A 148 15.17 -24.57 -7.73
C ALA A 148 15.13 -23.56 -6.57
N ASP A 149 14.67 -24.00 -5.39
CA ASP A 149 14.65 -23.15 -4.19
C ASP A 149 16.06 -22.82 -3.71
N GLU A 150 17.03 -23.73 -3.84
CA GLU A 150 18.44 -23.44 -3.52
C GLU A 150 19.10 -22.50 -4.53
N GLU A 151 18.67 -22.53 -5.80
CA GLU A 151 19.13 -21.58 -6.81
C GLU A 151 18.57 -20.16 -6.55
N GLU A 152 17.28 -20.06 -6.25
CA GLU A 152 16.60 -18.79 -5.96
C GLU A 152 16.98 -18.22 -4.59
N PHE A 153 17.11 -19.10 -3.58
CA PHE A 153 17.41 -18.75 -2.19
C PHE A 153 18.67 -19.46 -1.66
N PRO A 154 19.88 -19.18 -2.16
CA PRO A 154 21.09 -19.91 -1.79
C PRO A 154 21.35 -19.96 -0.27
N GLY A 155 21.50 -21.18 0.25
CA GLY A 155 21.73 -21.48 1.66
C GLY A 155 20.46 -21.52 2.52
N VAL A 156 19.27 -21.61 1.92
CA VAL A 156 18.02 -21.79 2.65
C VAL A 156 18.00 -23.17 3.32
N LYS A 157 17.51 -23.24 4.55
CA LYS A 157 17.46 -24.48 5.35
C LYS A 157 16.06 -24.99 5.61
N ALA A 158 15.08 -24.09 5.63
CA ALA A 158 13.67 -24.44 5.73
C ALA A 158 12.80 -23.34 5.11
N ALA A 159 11.62 -23.73 4.62
CA ALA A 159 10.64 -22.82 4.07
C ALA A 159 9.21 -23.19 4.52
N ILE A 160 8.37 -22.19 4.73
CA ILE A 160 6.93 -22.33 4.99
C ILE A 160 6.20 -21.34 4.08
N ASP A 161 5.28 -21.84 3.28
CA ASP A 161 4.36 -20.98 2.52
C ASP A 161 3.28 -20.48 3.47
N ILE A 162 3.07 -19.17 3.48
CA ILE A 162 1.99 -18.50 4.18
C ILE A 162 1.05 -17.98 3.08
N THR A 163 -0.12 -18.58 2.97
CA THR A 163 -1.16 -18.15 2.04
C THR A 163 -2.15 -17.28 2.80
N THR A 164 -2.32 -16.04 2.34
CA THR A 164 -3.33 -15.14 2.85
C THR A 164 -4.45 -14.99 1.83
N THR A 165 -5.68 -15.15 2.29
CA THR A 165 -6.88 -15.02 1.49
C THR A 165 -7.74 -13.90 2.05
N ILE A 166 -7.99 -12.90 1.21
CA ILE A 166 -9.03 -11.90 1.40
C ILE A 166 -10.34 -12.54 0.95
N GLU A 167 -11.27 -12.77 1.88
CA GLU A 167 -12.58 -13.33 1.59
C GLU A 167 -13.56 -12.25 1.09
N SER A 168 -14.64 -12.68 0.45
CA SER A 168 -15.68 -11.76 0.01
C SER A 168 -16.40 -11.11 1.19
N GLY A 169 -17.04 -9.97 0.94
CA GLY A 169 -17.83 -9.24 1.94
C GLY A 169 -17.07 -8.17 2.73
N LEU A 170 -15.81 -7.88 2.38
CA LEU A 170 -15.11 -6.71 2.94
C LEU A 170 -15.75 -5.40 2.47
N PRO A 171 -15.74 -4.36 3.31
CA PRO A 171 -16.25 -3.05 2.93
C PRO A 171 -15.35 -2.41 1.86
N LEU A 172 -15.96 -1.56 1.05
CA LEU A 172 -15.27 -0.83 -0.02
C LEU A 172 -14.21 0.11 0.56
N GLY A 173 -13.10 0.25 -0.17
CA GLY A 173 -12.00 1.15 0.18
C GLY A 173 -10.67 0.45 0.44
N PRO A 174 -9.65 1.19 0.92
CA PRO A 174 -8.33 0.64 1.16
C PRO A 174 -8.31 -0.29 2.39
N ILE A 175 -7.62 -1.41 2.25
CA ILE A 175 -7.25 -2.32 3.34
C ILE A 175 -5.73 -2.26 3.48
N ASN A 176 -5.30 -1.71 4.60
CA ASN A 176 -3.91 -1.71 5.02
C ASN A 176 -3.84 -2.44 6.36
N GLN A 177 -3.21 -3.60 6.38
CA GLN A 177 -3.08 -4.45 7.56
C GLN A 177 -1.67 -4.99 7.68
N THR A 178 -1.36 -5.56 8.84
CA THR A 178 -0.10 -6.23 9.08
C THR A 178 -0.39 -7.62 9.62
N ILE A 179 0.19 -8.64 9.01
CA ILE A 179 0.18 -10.00 9.51
C ILE A 179 1.40 -10.16 10.39
N ARG A 180 1.20 -10.53 11.66
CA ARG A 180 2.27 -10.85 12.60
C ARG A 180 2.44 -12.35 12.69
N VAL A 181 3.65 -12.82 12.35
CA VAL A 181 4.03 -14.22 12.31
C VAL A 181 5.02 -14.50 13.44
N GLN A 182 4.64 -15.38 14.36
CA GLN A 182 5.51 -15.90 15.42
C GLN A 182 6.01 -17.29 15.02
N THR A 183 7.29 -17.55 15.26
CA THR A 183 7.92 -18.85 15.01
C THR A 183 8.50 -19.44 16.28
N ASN A 184 8.82 -20.73 16.23
CA ASN A 184 9.50 -21.49 17.30
C ASN A 184 10.98 -21.15 17.47
N LEU A 185 11.55 -20.24 16.65
CA LEU A 185 13.00 -20.01 16.63
C LEU A 185 13.43 -19.05 17.74
N GLU A 186 14.33 -19.52 18.60
CA GLU A 186 14.81 -18.74 19.74
C GLU A 186 15.55 -17.47 19.30
N GLY A 187 15.18 -16.35 19.92
CA GLY A 187 15.72 -15.03 19.63
C GLY A 187 15.25 -14.41 18.31
N ALA A 188 14.32 -15.07 17.59
CA ALA A 188 13.66 -14.46 16.44
C ALA A 188 12.52 -13.55 16.91
N GLU A 189 12.56 -12.28 16.51
CA GLU A 189 11.43 -11.37 16.67
C GLU A 189 10.26 -11.81 15.77
N PRO A 190 9.00 -11.54 16.16
CA PRO A 190 7.86 -11.76 15.28
C PRO A 190 8.07 -11.04 13.94
N LEU A 191 7.87 -11.75 12.84
CA LEU A 191 7.94 -11.15 11.52
C LEU A 191 6.63 -10.42 11.22
N GLU A 192 6.73 -9.18 10.75
CA GLU A 192 5.58 -8.38 10.33
C GLU A 192 5.55 -8.31 8.81
N ILE A 193 4.45 -8.77 8.21
CA ILE A 193 4.23 -8.83 6.76
C ILE A 193 3.06 -7.89 6.44
N PRO A 194 3.32 -6.73 5.82
CA PRO A 194 2.26 -5.82 5.39
C PRO A 194 1.33 -6.48 4.37
N LEU A 195 0.07 -6.07 4.39
CA LEU A 195 -0.94 -6.44 3.41
C LEU A 195 -1.64 -5.18 2.92
N HIS A 196 -1.59 -4.99 1.60
CA HIS A 196 -2.19 -3.88 0.89
C HIS A 196 -3.22 -4.38 -0.13
N ALA A 197 -4.44 -3.84 -0.03
CA ALA A 197 -5.50 -4.08 -1.00
C ALA A 197 -6.42 -2.86 -1.10
N ARG A 198 -7.20 -2.78 -2.18
CA ARG A 198 -8.33 -1.87 -2.30
C ARG A 198 -9.55 -2.68 -2.69
N VAL A 199 -10.56 -2.71 -1.84
CA VAL A 199 -11.82 -3.38 -2.15
C VAL A 199 -12.68 -2.44 -3.00
N VAL A 200 -13.03 -2.90 -4.20
CA VAL A 200 -13.85 -2.18 -5.16
C VAL A 200 -15.17 -2.90 -5.38
N SER A 201 -16.21 -2.14 -5.71
CA SER A 201 -17.51 -2.70 -6.10
C SER A 201 -17.52 -2.98 -7.59
N GLU A 202 -18.20 -4.06 -8.00
CA GLU A 202 -18.52 -4.30 -9.40
C GLU A 202 -19.52 -3.29 -9.96
N VAL A 203 -20.33 -2.71 -9.07
CA VAL A 203 -21.28 -1.64 -9.42
C VAL A 203 -20.81 -0.33 -8.81
N SER A 204 -20.58 0.68 -9.65
CA SER A 204 -20.08 1.99 -9.23
C SER A 204 -20.74 3.13 -10.02
N LEU A 205 -20.56 4.37 -9.57
CA LEU A 205 -20.98 5.56 -10.28
C LEU A 205 -19.77 6.27 -10.89
N ILE A 206 -19.90 6.70 -12.12
CA ILE A 206 -18.99 7.66 -12.75
C ILE A 206 -19.79 8.86 -13.25
N GLY A 207 -19.20 10.04 -13.24
CA GLY A 207 -19.90 11.28 -13.55
C GLY A 207 -18.98 12.38 -14.02
N PRO A 208 -19.53 13.59 -14.22
CA PRO A 208 -18.79 14.76 -14.66
C PRO A 208 -17.97 15.37 -13.51
N SER A 209 -17.35 16.52 -13.74
CA SER A 209 -16.53 17.23 -12.73
C SER A 209 -17.25 17.55 -11.43
N GLU A 210 -18.57 17.70 -11.48
CA GLU A 210 -19.44 17.99 -10.35
C GLU A 210 -19.69 16.76 -9.47
N PHE A 211 -19.31 15.56 -9.93
CA PHE A 211 -19.48 14.30 -9.21
C PHE A 211 -18.23 13.92 -8.41
N VAL A 212 -18.39 13.80 -7.09
CA VAL A 212 -17.36 13.35 -6.14
C VAL A 212 -17.56 11.86 -5.85
N ALA A 213 -16.78 11.02 -6.54
CA ALA A 213 -16.92 9.56 -6.50
C ALA A 213 -16.80 8.96 -5.09
N ASP A 214 -15.82 9.39 -4.29
CA ASP A 214 -15.59 8.86 -2.93
C ASP A 214 -16.79 9.08 -1.99
N ARG A 215 -17.65 10.04 -2.29
CA ARG A 215 -18.85 10.38 -1.49
C ARG A 215 -20.16 10.06 -2.21
N ASN A 216 -20.10 9.48 -3.42
CA ASN A 216 -21.22 9.39 -4.35
C ASN A 216 -22.09 10.66 -4.33
N SER A 217 -21.46 11.82 -4.49
CA SER A 217 -22.12 13.12 -4.33
C SER A 217 -22.00 13.95 -5.61
N LEU A 218 -23.14 14.33 -6.18
CA LEU A 218 -23.25 15.27 -7.29
C LEU A 218 -23.56 16.66 -6.74
N VAL A 219 -22.72 17.65 -7.04
CA VAL A 219 -22.82 19.00 -6.47
C VAL A 219 -23.16 20.01 -7.56
N PHE A 220 -24.41 20.45 -7.60
CA PHE A 220 -24.83 21.57 -8.46
C PHE A 220 -24.61 22.93 -7.80
N GLY A 221 -24.58 23.00 -6.47
CA GLY A 221 -24.47 24.26 -5.73
C GLY A 221 -25.76 25.09 -5.81
N VAL A 222 -25.63 26.41 -5.86
CA VAL A 222 -26.78 27.34 -5.88
C VAL A 222 -27.20 27.62 -7.33
N ILE A 223 -28.49 27.43 -7.62
CA ILE A 223 -29.11 27.61 -8.93
C ILE A 223 -30.17 28.72 -8.80
N LYS A 224 -30.21 29.61 -9.78
CA LYS A 224 -31.27 30.64 -9.84
C LYS A 224 -32.58 30.04 -10.34
N GLU A 225 -33.69 30.47 -9.74
CA GLU A 225 -35.03 30.12 -10.20
C GLU A 225 -35.20 30.42 -11.70
N GLY A 226 -35.83 29.50 -12.45
CA GLY A 226 -36.01 29.61 -13.90
C GLY A 226 -34.84 29.11 -14.76
N VAL A 227 -33.70 28.73 -14.18
CA VAL A 227 -32.53 28.26 -14.95
C VAL A 227 -32.48 26.74 -15.07
N GLY A 228 -32.68 26.03 -13.95
CA GLY A 228 -32.50 24.59 -13.86
C GLY A 228 -31.04 24.14 -13.97
N ALA A 229 -30.80 22.84 -13.86
CA ALA A 229 -29.48 22.23 -14.05
C ALA A 229 -29.61 20.76 -14.47
N GLU A 230 -28.60 20.24 -15.19
CA GLU A 230 -28.55 18.84 -15.60
C GLU A 230 -27.12 18.29 -15.49
N ALA A 231 -26.98 17.04 -15.07
CA ALA A 231 -25.74 16.29 -15.12
C ALA A 231 -25.98 14.86 -15.59
N LYS A 232 -25.00 14.31 -16.33
CA LYS A 232 -25.04 12.95 -16.87
C LYS A 232 -23.98 12.08 -16.21
N LEU A 233 -24.43 11.04 -15.54
CA LEU A 233 -23.63 10.02 -14.88
C LEU A 233 -23.84 8.68 -15.59
N HIS A 234 -23.06 7.67 -15.21
CA HIS A 234 -23.32 6.28 -15.55
C HIS A 234 -23.22 5.42 -14.30
N VAL A 235 -24.15 4.49 -14.16
CA VAL A 235 -23.93 3.31 -13.30
C VAL A 235 -23.08 2.34 -14.12
N VAL A 236 -21.89 2.04 -13.64
CA VAL A 236 -20.94 1.12 -14.28
C VAL A 236 -21.06 -0.22 -13.59
N VAL A 237 -21.41 -1.24 -14.35
CA VAL A 237 -21.36 -2.64 -13.91
C VAL A 237 -20.18 -3.31 -14.60
N LYS A 238 -19.27 -3.86 -13.80
CA LYS A 238 -18.11 -4.65 -14.22
C LYS A 238 -18.28 -6.10 -13.74
N GLY A 239 -17.31 -6.96 -14.07
CA GLY A 239 -17.31 -8.35 -13.64
C GLY A 239 -17.74 -9.33 -14.71
N GLU A 240 -17.57 -10.63 -14.43
CA GLU A 240 -17.98 -11.71 -15.34
C GLU A 240 -19.51 -11.78 -15.46
N GLN A 241 -20.23 -11.50 -14.38
CA GLN A 241 -21.69 -11.53 -14.32
C GLN A 241 -22.34 -10.19 -14.69
N ARG A 242 -21.59 -9.22 -15.21
CA ARG A 242 -22.07 -7.85 -15.47
C ARG A 242 -23.35 -7.77 -16.31
N GLU A 243 -23.52 -8.67 -17.27
CA GLU A 243 -24.71 -8.70 -18.14
C GLU A 243 -25.97 -9.25 -17.45
N GLN A 244 -25.80 -9.93 -16.31
CA GLN A 244 -26.89 -10.49 -15.51
C GLN A 244 -27.34 -9.52 -14.40
N ILE A 245 -26.53 -8.50 -14.10
CA ILE A 245 -26.86 -7.49 -13.12
C ILE A 245 -27.83 -6.48 -13.74
N GLN A 246 -29.02 -6.39 -13.17
CA GLN A 246 -30.00 -5.37 -13.53
C GLN A 246 -29.89 -4.20 -12.56
N VAL A 247 -30.10 -3.00 -13.10
CA VAL A 247 -30.10 -1.74 -12.36
C VAL A 247 -31.46 -1.10 -12.53
N GLU A 248 -32.06 -0.67 -11.43
CA GLU A 248 -33.34 0.03 -11.43
C GLU A 248 -33.25 1.30 -10.58
N LEU A 249 -34.07 2.30 -10.93
CA LEU A 249 -34.19 3.51 -10.14
C LEU A 249 -35.11 3.25 -8.94
N GLY A 250 -34.63 3.56 -7.74
CA GLY A 250 -35.38 3.51 -6.50
C GLY A 250 -35.98 4.87 -6.13
N GLU A 251 -36.07 5.13 -4.83
CA GLU A 251 -36.58 6.38 -4.27
C GLU A 251 -35.73 7.59 -4.68
N VAL A 252 -36.40 8.68 -5.07
CA VAL A 252 -35.80 10.00 -5.29
C VAL A 252 -36.40 10.98 -4.28
N ASP A 253 -35.54 11.62 -3.48
CA ASP A 253 -35.94 12.65 -2.51
C ASP A 253 -35.12 13.94 -2.73
N PRO A 254 -35.75 15.11 -2.87
CA PRO A 254 -37.18 15.31 -3.11
C PRO A 254 -37.53 15.07 -4.58
N ASP A 255 -38.50 14.20 -4.85
CA ASP A 255 -39.08 14.00 -6.19
C ASP A 255 -39.72 15.27 -6.79
N SER A 256 -40.13 16.21 -5.92
CA SER A 256 -40.66 17.52 -6.32
C SER A 256 -39.62 18.46 -6.97
N ALA A 257 -38.32 18.26 -6.73
CA ALA A 257 -37.26 19.12 -7.26
C ALA A 257 -36.16 18.37 -8.01
N LEU A 258 -36.08 17.04 -7.86
CA LEU A 258 -35.13 16.18 -8.57
C LEU A 258 -35.86 15.26 -9.53
N LYS A 259 -35.55 15.37 -10.82
CA LYS A 259 -35.93 14.38 -11.84
C LYS A 259 -34.71 13.54 -12.18
N VAL A 260 -34.89 12.23 -12.17
CA VAL A 260 -33.82 11.28 -12.49
C VAL A 260 -34.33 10.30 -13.53
N VAL A 261 -33.54 10.12 -14.59
CA VAL A 261 -33.84 9.20 -15.68
C VAL A 261 -32.71 8.19 -15.80
N LEU A 262 -33.03 6.91 -15.64
CA LEU A 262 -32.15 5.80 -15.97
C LEU A 262 -32.43 5.39 -17.43
N GLY A 263 -31.41 5.49 -18.28
CA GLY A 263 -31.47 5.09 -19.68
C GLY A 263 -31.21 3.60 -19.89
N GLU A 264 -31.41 3.16 -21.14
CA GLU A 264 -31.12 1.79 -21.57
C GLU A 264 -29.63 1.45 -21.40
N PRO A 265 -29.29 0.21 -20.98
CA PRO A 265 -27.91 -0.20 -20.81
C PRO A 265 -27.14 -0.26 -22.13
N VAL A 266 -25.92 0.26 -22.12
CA VAL A 266 -24.94 0.14 -23.19
C VAL A 266 -23.92 -0.92 -22.80
N VAL A 267 -23.96 -2.05 -23.49
CA VAL A 267 -23.06 -3.18 -23.24
C VAL A 267 -21.76 -3.01 -24.04
N SER A 268 -20.62 -3.23 -23.38
CA SER A 268 -19.30 -3.29 -23.99
C SER A 268 -18.56 -4.58 -23.57
N ASP A 269 -17.38 -4.79 -24.14
CA ASP A 269 -16.54 -5.96 -23.86
C ASP A 269 -16.14 -6.07 -22.37
N LYS A 270 -15.98 -4.94 -21.67
CA LYS A 270 -15.49 -4.92 -20.28
C LYS A 270 -16.53 -4.51 -19.26
N VAL A 271 -17.54 -3.73 -19.66
CA VAL A 271 -18.51 -3.11 -18.74
C VAL A 271 -19.90 -3.02 -19.35
N VAL A 272 -20.93 -2.95 -18.51
CA VAL A 272 -22.27 -2.47 -18.87
C VAL A 272 -22.46 -1.09 -18.25
N LEU A 273 -22.86 -0.12 -19.07
CA LEU A 273 -23.09 1.26 -18.64
C LEU A 273 -24.58 1.54 -18.66
N TYR A 274 -25.16 1.95 -17.53
CA TYR A 274 -26.51 2.48 -17.48
C TYR A 274 -26.42 4.01 -17.41
N PRO A 275 -26.79 4.74 -18.48
CA PRO A 275 -26.83 6.20 -18.45
C PRO A 275 -27.79 6.68 -17.37
N LEU A 276 -27.36 7.61 -16.53
CA LEU A 276 -28.15 8.19 -15.45
C LEU A 276 -28.15 9.70 -15.61
N THR A 277 -29.29 10.29 -15.94
CA THR A 277 -29.43 11.75 -16.05
C THR A 277 -30.11 12.28 -14.80
N VAL A 278 -29.48 13.25 -14.14
CA VAL A 278 -30.04 13.94 -12.98
C VAL A 278 -30.32 15.38 -13.36
N THR A 279 -31.56 15.82 -13.19
CA THR A 279 -32.03 17.14 -13.61
C THR A 279 -32.73 17.84 -12.45
N ILE A 280 -32.40 19.11 -12.25
CA ILE A 280 -33.16 20.07 -11.45
C ILE A 280 -33.97 20.91 -12.44
N PRO A 281 -35.30 20.71 -12.55
CA PRO A 281 -36.14 21.43 -13.50
C PRO A 281 -36.06 22.94 -13.32
N ALA A 282 -36.19 23.70 -14.42
CA ALA A 282 -36.17 25.17 -14.36
C ALA A 282 -37.34 25.76 -13.57
N ASP A 283 -38.48 25.06 -13.51
CA ASP A 283 -39.71 25.41 -12.78
C ASP A 283 -39.69 24.93 -11.31
N THR A 284 -38.55 24.48 -10.81
CA THR A 284 -38.39 24.07 -9.40
C THR A 284 -38.59 25.26 -8.47
N THR A 285 -39.45 25.10 -7.47
CA THR A 285 -39.65 26.11 -6.42
C THR A 285 -38.44 26.20 -5.48
N PRO A 286 -38.26 27.32 -4.75
CA PRO A 286 -37.15 27.49 -3.85
C PRO A 286 -37.02 26.35 -2.82
N VAL A 287 -35.85 25.73 -2.78
CA VAL A 287 -35.56 24.57 -1.93
C VAL A 287 -34.08 24.55 -1.59
N ASN A 288 -33.75 24.14 -0.36
CA ASN A 288 -32.37 23.97 0.09
C ASN A 288 -32.10 22.48 0.35
N ARG A 289 -31.17 21.91 -0.42
CA ARG A 289 -30.67 20.54 -0.30
C ARG A 289 -29.14 20.54 -0.39
N LEU A 290 -28.46 21.52 0.19
CA LEU A 290 -27.00 21.65 0.13
C LEU A 290 -26.23 20.63 0.99
N GLY A 291 -26.91 19.82 1.81
CA GLY A 291 -26.26 18.78 2.61
C GLY A 291 -25.75 19.22 3.98
N SER A 292 -26.39 20.23 4.58
CA SER A 292 -26.14 20.63 5.98
C SER A 292 -26.99 19.78 6.95
N GLU A 293 -26.72 19.86 8.25
CA GLU A 293 -27.55 19.18 9.27
C GLU A 293 -29.03 19.60 9.22
N GLN A 294 -29.29 20.87 8.88
CA GLN A 294 -30.63 21.45 8.80
C GLN A 294 -31.28 21.26 7.43
N ALA A 295 -30.49 21.07 6.38
CA ALA A 295 -30.93 20.88 5.00
C ALA A 295 -30.18 19.69 4.38
N LYS A 296 -30.70 18.48 4.63
CA LYS A 296 -30.13 17.24 4.11
C LYS A 296 -30.04 17.29 2.59
N ALA A 297 -28.99 16.70 2.04
CA ALA A 297 -28.81 16.60 0.60
C ALA A 297 -29.99 15.83 -0.03
N GLY A 298 -30.26 16.10 -1.31
CA GLY A 298 -31.11 15.24 -2.10
C GLY A 298 -30.51 13.84 -2.17
N ARG A 299 -31.35 12.84 -2.36
CA ARG A 299 -30.98 11.43 -2.35
C ARG A 299 -31.64 10.70 -3.50
N VAL A 300 -30.85 9.94 -4.25
CA VAL A 300 -31.30 9.06 -5.32
C VAL A 300 -30.83 7.66 -4.98
N LEU A 301 -31.79 6.77 -4.71
CA LEU A 301 -31.52 5.35 -4.50
C LEU A 301 -31.47 4.65 -5.85
N ILE A 302 -30.41 3.90 -6.09
CA ILE A 302 -30.25 3.04 -7.25
C ILE A 302 -30.18 1.62 -6.72
N LYS A 303 -31.07 0.75 -7.17
CA LYS A 303 -31.08 -0.65 -6.75
C LYS A 303 -30.44 -1.51 -7.81
N THR A 304 -29.78 -2.58 -7.38
CA THR A 304 -29.23 -3.57 -8.30
C THR A 304 -29.50 -4.99 -7.84
N THR A 305 -29.46 -5.92 -8.79
CA THR A 305 -29.51 -7.37 -8.48
C THR A 305 -28.16 -7.94 -8.02
N HIS A 306 -27.12 -7.10 -7.90
CA HIS A 306 -25.79 -7.55 -7.45
C HIS A 306 -25.84 -7.97 -5.97
N PRO A 307 -25.32 -9.15 -5.60
CA PRO A 307 -25.51 -9.75 -4.27
C PRO A 307 -24.97 -8.90 -3.12
N LEU A 308 -23.90 -8.14 -3.36
CA LEU A 308 -23.26 -7.27 -2.35
C LEU A 308 -23.50 -5.78 -2.55
N ALA A 309 -23.99 -5.37 -3.73
CA ALA A 309 -24.16 -3.97 -4.10
C ALA A 309 -25.63 -3.68 -4.41
N LYS A 310 -26.52 -4.20 -3.56
CA LYS A 310 -27.97 -4.17 -3.77
C LYS A 310 -28.53 -2.75 -3.87
N GLU A 311 -27.88 -1.81 -3.18
CA GLU A 311 -28.28 -0.42 -3.12
C GLU A 311 -27.06 0.50 -3.25
N ILE A 312 -27.18 1.51 -4.10
CA ILE A 312 -26.23 2.61 -4.24
C ILE A 312 -26.99 3.90 -3.97
N LEU A 313 -26.47 4.69 -3.03
CA LEU A 313 -27.00 6.03 -2.76
C LEU A 313 -26.16 7.07 -3.49
N LEU A 314 -26.81 7.86 -4.33
CA LEU A 314 -26.29 9.09 -4.91
C LEU A 314 -26.87 10.28 -4.15
N TYR A 315 -26.01 11.08 -3.54
CA TYR A 315 -26.41 12.34 -2.92
C TYR A 315 -26.34 13.48 -3.93
N VAL A 316 -27.33 14.37 -3.92
CA VAL A 316 -27.40 15.52 -4.82
C VAL A 316 -27.47 16.80 -3.99
N ALA A 317 -26.40 17.60 -4.05
CA ALA A 317 -26.29 18.84 -3.29
C ALA A 317 -26.64 20.04 -4.17
N PHE A 318 -27.73 20.73 -3.83
CA PHE A 318 -28.20 21.90 -4.57
C PHE A 318 -29.06 22.84 -3.71
N ALA A 319 -29.20 24.09 -4.15
CA ALA A 319 -30.25 24.99 -3.69
C ALA A 319 -30.84 25.73 -4.89
N VAL A 320 -32.15 25.95 -4.87
CA VAL A 320 -32.82 26.86 -5.81
C VAL A 320 -33.21 28.12 -5.05
N GLU A 321 -32.72 29.26 -5.50
CA GLU A 321 -32.97 30.57 -4.91
C GLU A 321 -33.72 31.47 -5.89
N GLY A 322 -34.72 32.20 -5.37
CA GLY A 322 -35.49 33.21 -6.10
C GLY A 322 -34.84 34.60 -6.10
#